data_AF-A0AAJ5CGT7-F1
#
_entry.id   AF-A0AAJ5CGT7-F1
#
_cell.length_a   1.000
_cell.length_b   1.000
_cell.length_c   1.000
_cell.angle_alpha   90.00
_cell.angle_beta   90.00
_cell.angle_gamma   90.00
#
_symmetry.space_group_name_H-M   'P 1'
#
loop_
_entity.id
_entity.type
_entity.pdbx_description
1 polymer ?
#
loop_
_entity_poly.entity_id
_entity_poly.type
_entity_poly.pdbx_seq_one_letter_code
_entity_poly.pdbx_strand_id
1 'polypeptide(L)'
;MSEQETVDRINAMLAEMPPLAAAALVQQWHKDAARMGAQALEPPPLMRAPEFPWGLHGLNATVARYECRQPGCSTVYLEQADELPGPLTLPANFTADDVSAAITAQADERSQLRLDRVQQAFTEHYRTEHPEALEEIHGTPSPAAR
;
A
#
# COMPACT_ATOMS: atom_id res chain seq x y z
N MET A 1 -14.58 3.00 -20.98
CA MET A 1 -15.43 2.35 -19.96
C MET A 1 -15.42 3.22 -18.73
N SER A 2 -16.59 3.61 -18.24
CA SER A 2 -16.71 4.39 -17.01
C SER A 2 -16.60 3.48 -15.78
N GLU A 3 -16.27 4.07 -14.63
CA GLU A 3 -16.27 3.39 -13.34
C GLU A 3 -17.64 2.76 -13.03
N GLN A 4 -18.71 3.49 -13.37
CA GLN A 4 -20.09 3.04 -13.22
C GLN A 4 -20.39 1.78 -14.06
N GLU A 5 -19.96 1.74 -15.32
CA GLU A 5 -20.13 0.55 -16.18
C GLU A 5 -19.40 -0.68 -15.64
N THR A 6 -18.27 -0.47 -14.96
CA THR A 6 -17.49 -1.56 -14.36
C THR A 6 -18.19 -2.11 -13.12
N VAL A 7 -18.69 -1.23 -12.25
CA VAL A 7 -19.48 -1.61 -11.07
C VAL A 7 -20.76 -2.34 -11.46
N ASP A 8 -21.48 -1.83 -12.45
CA ASP A 8 -22.72 -2.44 -12.93
C ASP A 8 -22.49 -3.85 -13.51
N ARG A 9 -21.37 -4.04 -14.23
CA ARG A 9 -20.98 -5.36 -14.75
C ARG A 9 -20.62 -6.35 -13.64
N ILE A 10 -19.89 -5.91 -12.62
CA ILE A 10 -19.56 -6.75 -11.46
C ILE A 10 -20.84 -7.16 -10.73
N ASN A 11 -21.76 -6.21 -10.52
CA ASN A 11 -23.06 -6.49 -9.90
C ASN A 11 -23.90 -7.47 -10.73
N ALA A 12 -23.89 -7.33 -12.06
CA ALA A 12 -24.57 -8.27 -12.95
C ALA A 12 -23.98 -9.69 -12.85
N MET A 13 -22.64 -9.81 -12.83
CA MET A 13 -21.98 -11.10 -12.66
C MET A 13 -22.32 -11.74 -11.30
N LEU A 14 -22.35 -10.96 -10.21
CA LEU A 14 -22.74 -11.44 -8.89
C LEU A 14 -24.21 -11.89 -8.84
N ALA A 15 -25.09 -11.22 -9.59
CA ALA A 15 -26.51 -11.55 -9.67
C ALA A 15 -26.80 -12.85 -10.44
N GLU A 16 -25.92 -13.23 -11.37
CA GLU A 16 -26.01 -14.51 -12.11
C GLU A 16 -25.52 -15.71 -11.28
N MET A 17 -24.84 -15.48 -10.15
CA MET A 17 -24.36 -16.55 -9.29
C MET A 17 -25.45 -17.02 -8.30
N PRO A 18 -25.38 -18.29 -7.85
CA PRO A 18 -26.20 -18.75 -6.74
C PRO A 18 -26.00 -17.84 -5.51
N PRO A 19 -27.06 -17.41 -4.81
CA PRO A 19 -26.97 -16.42 -3.72
C PRO A 19 -25.96 -16.79 -2.62
N LEU A 20 -25.85 -18.08 -2.29
CA LEU A 20 -24.89 -18.58 -1.31
C LEU A 20 -23.44 -18.48 -1.80
N ALA A 21 -23.19 -18.68 -3.09
CA ALA A 21 -21.86 -18.55 -3.69
C ALA A 21 -21.43 -17.07 -3.76
N ALA A 22 -22.35 -16.16 -4.11
CA ALA A 22 -22.08 -14.72 -4.10
C ALA A 22 -21.77 -14.18 -2.70
N ALA A 23 -22.56 -14.57 -1.71
CA ALA A 23 -22.31 -14.21 -0.32
C ALA A 23 -20.95 -14.73 0.18
N ALA A 24 -20.60 -15.98 -0.15
CA ALA A 24 -19.32 -16.57 0.22
C ALA A 24 -18.14 -15.83 -0.43
N LEU A 25 -18.25 -15.47 -1.72
CA LEU A 25 -17.22 -14.73 -2.44
C LEU A 25 -16.99 -13.33 -1.83
N VAL A 26 -18.06 -12.60 -1.55
CA VAL A 26 -17.99 -11.26 -0.93
C VAL A 26 -17.42 -11.35 0.49
N GLN A 27 -17.80 -12.36 1.28
CA GLN A 27 -17.21 -12.56 2.61
C GLN A 27 -15.73 -12.92 2.54
N GLN A 28 -15.34 -13.76 1.58
CA GLN A 28 -13.94 -14.12 1.37
C GLN A 28 -13.12 -12.89 0.98
N TRP A 29 -13.63 -12.07 0.07
CA TRP A 29 -12.99 -10.80 -0.32
C TRP A 29 -12.79 -9.85 0.87
N HIS A 30 -13.79 -9.68 1.73
CA HIS A 30 -13.62 -8.86 2.94
C HIS A 30 -12.58 -9.43 3.90
N LYS A 31 -12.53 -10.75 4.08
CA LYS A 31 -11.52 -11.41 4.92
C LYS A 31 -10.12 -11.24 4.34
N ASP A 32 -9.99 -11.35 3.02
CA ASP A 32 -8.70 -11.17 2.34
C ASP A 32 -8.25 -9.71 2.38
N ALA A 33 -9.14 -8.76 2.14
CA ALA A 33 -8.86 -7.33 2.30
C ALA A 33 -8.47 -6.99 3.75
N ALA A 34 -9.16 -7.55 4.74
CA ALA A 34 -8.80 -7.39 6.15
C ALA A 34 -7.45 -8.02 6.47
N ARG A 35 -7.12 -9.20 5.94
CA ARG A 35 -5.83 -9.87 6.12
C ARG A 35 -4.69 -9.10 5.46
N MET A 36 -4.90 -8.59 4.26
CA MET A 36 -3.93 -7.75 3.56
C MET A 36 -3.73 -6.41 4.30
N GLY A 37 -4.81 -5.81 4.81
CA GLY A 37 -4.71 -4.61 5.65
C GLY A 37 -4.12 -4.86 7.05
N ALA A 38 -4.18 -6.10 7.54
CA ALA A 38 -3.67 -6.53 8.85
C ALA A 38 -2.26 -7.14 8.80
N GLN A 39 -1.55 -7.10 7.66
CA GLN A 39 -0.10 -7.21 7.68
C GLN A 39 0.45 -5.96 8.40
N ALA A 40 0.42 -6.00 9.72
CA ALA A 40 1.05 -5.01 10.57
C ALA A 40 2.56 -5.08 10.26
N LEU A 41 3.05 -4.04 9.58
CA LEU A 41 4.48 -3.82 9.47
C LEU A 41 5.00 -3.64 10.89
N GLU A 42 5.88 -4.54 11.33
CA GLU A 42 6.59 -4.49 12.60
C GLU A 42 8.06 -4.16 12.31
N PRO A 43 8.62 -3.09 12.89
CA PRO A 43 7.96 -2.09 13.73
C PRO A 43 6.95 -1.21 12.96
N PRO A 44 5.99 -0.59 13.67
CA PRO A 44 4.97 0.22 13.03
C PRO A 44 5.56 1.37 12.19
N PRO A 45 4.94 1.73 11.06
CA PRO A 45 5.41 2.82 10.21
C PRO A 45 5.44 4.17 10.96
N LEU A 46 6.42 5.01 10.63
CA LEU A 46 6.58 6.39 11.16
C LEU A 46 5.55 7.37 10.59
N MET A 47 4.91 6.99 9.50
CA MET A 47 3.88 7.74 8.80
C MET A 47 2.50 7.13 9.04
N ARG A 48 1.45 7.94 8.88
CA ARG A 48 0.07 7.46 8.81
C ARG A 48 -0.20 6.76 7.48
N ALA A 49 -1.33 6.06 7.40
CA ALA A 49 -1.81 5.53 6.14
C ALA A 49 -1.88 6.67 5.09
N PRO A 50 -1.47 6.40 3.83
CA PRO A 50 -1.43 7.43 2.81
C PRO A 50 -2.83 7.93 2.46
N GLU A 51 -2.91 9.22 2.19
CA GLU A 51 -4.06 9.86 1.55
C GLU A 51 -3.78 10.08 0.06
N PHE A 52 -4.83 10.01 -0.76
CA PHE A 52 -4.74 10.25 -2.21
C PHE A 52 -5.59 11.47 -2.58
N PRO A 53 -5.15 12.69 -2.23
CA PRO A 53 -6.01 13.88 -2.27
C PRO A 53 -6.34 14.35 -3.70
N TRP A 54 -5.61 13.90 -4.73
CA TRP A 54 -5.88 14.23 -6.13
C TRP A 54 -6.62 13.10 -6.87
N GLY A 55 -7.71 12.64 -6.25
CA GLY A 55 -8.96 12.30 -6.95
C GLY A 55 -8.89 11.35 -8.14
N LEU A 56 -8.00 10.36 -8.14
CA LEU A 56 -8.10 9.18 -8.98
C LEU A 56 -7.69 7.98 -8.12
N HIS A 57 -8.65 7.29 -7.51
CA HIS A 57 -8.41 5.98 -6.88
C HIS A 57 -8.12 4.86 -7.92
N GLY A 58 -7.69 5.22 -9.13
CA GLY A 58 -7.39 4.33 -10.26
C GLY A 58 -5.90 4.34 -10.63
N LEU A 59 -5.55 3.67 -11.73
CA LEU A 59 -4.17 3.49 -12.25
C LEU A 59 -3.36 4.79 -12.50
N ASN A 60 -3.98 5.95 -12.33
CA ASN A 60 -3.43 7.28 -12.58
C ASN A 60 -3.35 8.15 -11.31
N ALA A 61 -3.45 7.57 -10.10
CA ALA A 61 -3.15 8.27 -8.86
C ALA A 61 -1.66 8.66 -8.86
N THR A 62 -1.31 9.88 -9.27
CA THR A 62 0.09 10.26 -9.48
C THR A 62 0.81 10.66 -8.20
N VAL A 63 0.09 10.95 -7.11
CA VAL A 63 0.73 11.38 -5.87
C VAL A 63 0.03 10.79 -4.64
N ALA A 64 0.83 10.16 -3.78
CA ALA A 64 0.45 9.74 -2.45
C ALA A 64 0.93 10.76 -1.42
N ARG A 65 0.05 11.14 -0.50
CA ARG A 65 0.35 12.04 0.61
C ARG A 65 0.54 11.22 1.88
N TYR A 66 1.69 11.35 2.51
CA TYR A 66 2.03 10.73 3.78
C TYR A 66 2.21 11.80 4.85
N GLU A 67 1.69 11.54 6.05
CA GLU A 67 1.78 12.47 7.18
C GLU A 67 2.51 11.82 8.35
N CYS A 68 3.22 12.65 9.13
CA CYS A 68 3.84 12.21 10.37
C CYS A 68 2.80 11.59 11.32
N ARG A 69 3.17 10.50 11.99
CA ARG A 69 2.26 9.84 12.93
C ARG A 69 2.10 10.60 14.25
N GLN A 70 3.09 11.39 14.67
CA GLN A 70 3.06 12.09 15.95
C GLN A 70 1.90 13.09 16.05
N PRO A 71 1.12 13.06 17.15
CA PRO A 71 0.05 14.04 17.38
C PRO A 71 0.59 15.47 17.37
N GLY A 72 -0.07 16.35 16.61
CA GLY A 72 0.31 17.77 16.51
C GLY A 72 1.46 18.07 15.54
N CYS A 73 2.10 17.05 14.95
CA CYS A 73 3.07 17.25 13.88
C CYS A 73 2.37 17.40 12.53
N SER A 74 2.73 18.43 11.76
CA SER A 74 2.18 18.71 10.43
C SER A 74 3.11 18.39 9.28
N THR A 75 4.21 17.66 9.53
CA THR A 75 5.14 17.25 8.47
C THR A 75 4.46 16.31 7.49
N VAL A 76 4.60 16.64 6.21
CA VAL A 76 4.01 15.93 5.08
C VAL A 76 5.09 15.55 4.08
N TYR A 77 5.00 14.35 3.54
CA TYR A 77 5.80 13.89 2.40
C TYR A 77 4.88 13.54 1.24
N LEU A 78 5.23 14.00 0.03
CA LEU A 78 4.48 13.72 -1.20
C LEU A 78 5.32 12.79 -2.06
N GLU A 79 4.85 11.57 -2.26
CA GLU A 79 5.50 10.57 -3.10
C GLU A 79 4.80 10.54 -4.46
N GLN A 80 5.57 10.70 -5.55
CA GLN A 80 5.04 10.53 -6.90
C GLN A 80 4.99 9.04 -7.29
N ALA A 81 3.93 8.63 -7.99
CA ALA A 81 3.72 7.26 -8.41
C ALA A 81 4.32 6.92 -9.79
N ASP A 82 5.13 7.82 -10.35
CA ASP A 82 5.54 7.85 -11.77
C ASP A 82 6.42 6.68 -12.23
N GLU A 83 6.81 5.79 -11.32
CA GLU A 83 7.60 4.61 -11.65
C GLU A 83 6.71 3.51 -12.27
N LEU A 84 6.72 3.48 -13.61
CA LEU A 84 6.11 2.42 -14.39
C LEU A 84 6.72 1.06 -14.00
N PRO A 85 5.90 -0.02 -13.95
CA PRO A 85 6.43 -1.35 -13.72
C PRO A 85 7.45 -1.71 -14.80
N GLY A 86 8.60 -2.25 -14.38
CA GLY A 86 9.60 -2.81 -15.28
C GLY A 86 9.11 -4.07 -16.02
N PRO A 87 9.94 -4.70 -16.85
CA PRO A 87 9.57 -5.94 -17.53
C PRO A 87 9.33 -7.08 -16.53
N LEU A 88 8.32 -7.91 -16.77
CA LEU A 88 8.12 -9.17 -16.05
C LEU A 88 9.12 -10.22 -16.54
N THR A 89 9.79 -10.90 -15.62
CA THR A 89 10.65 -12.05 -15.93
C THR A 89 9.85 -13.32 -15.75
N LEU A 90 9.69 -14.10 -16.82
CA LEU A 90 8.94 -15.35 -16.83
C LEU A 90 9.84 -16.52 -17.25
N PRO A 91 9.60 -17.74 -16.74
CA PRO A 91 10.28 -18.93 -17.22
C PRO A 91 9.90 -19.24 -18.68
N ALA A 92 10.78 -19.94 -19.41
CA ALA A 92 10.57 -20.21 -20.84
C ALA A 92 9.28 -21.00 -21.16
N ASN A 93 8.80 -21.81 -20.21
CA ASN A 93 7.58 -22.61 -20.32
C ASN A 93 6.51 -22.14 -19.32
N PHE A 94 6.29 -20.83 -19.21
CA PHE A 94 5.38 -20.26 -18.23
C PHE A 94 3.92 -20.69 -18.42
N THR A 95 3.17 -20.66 -17.31
CA THR A 95 1.72 -20.87 -17.22
C THR A 95 1.01 -19.56 -16.81
N ALA A 96 -0.32 -19.55 -16.82
CA ALA A 96 -1.10 -18.41 -16.34
C ALA A 96 -0.81 -18.09 -14.86
N ASP A 97 -0.56 -19.11 -14.05
CA ASP A 97 -0.23 -18.95 -12.64
C ASP A 97 1.13 -18.25 -12.46
N ASP A 98 2.11 -18.57 -13.31
CA ASP A 98 3.41 -17.89 -13.30
C ASP A 98 3.30 -16.41 -13.64
N VAL A 99 2.37 -16.04 -14.52
CA VAL A 99 2.09 -14.62 -14.85
C VAL A 99 1.49 -13.91 -13.64
N SER A 100 0.49 -14.52 -12.99
CA SER A 100 -0.12 -13.94 -11.79
C SER A 100 0.89 -13.78 -10.65
N ALA A 101 1.75 -14.79 -10.44
CA ALA A 101 2.82 -14.74 -9.46
C ALA A 101 3.84 -13.64 -9.77
N ALA A 102 4.26 -13.50 -11.04
CA ALA A 102 5.20 -12.46 -11.46
C ALA A 102 4.64 -11.05 -11.29
N ILE A 103 3.36 -10.83 -11.62
CA ILE A 103 2.67 -9.54 -11.41
C ILE A 103 2.63 -9.21 -9.92
N THR A 104 2.27 -10.18 -9.09
CA THR A 104 2.18 -9.99 -7.63
C THR A 104 3.55 -9.66 -7.05
N ALA A 105 4.59 -10.44 -7.40
CA ALA A 105 5.95 -10.21 -6.93
C ALA A 105 6.49 -8.82 -7.31
N GLN A 106 6.24 -8.38 -8.54
CA GLN A 106 6.62 -7.04 -8.99
C GLN A 106 5.84 -5.94 -8.25
N ALA A 107 4.55 -6.15 -7.99
CA ALA A 107 3.75 -5.20 -7.24
C ALA A 107 4.23 -5.07 -5.78
N ASP A 108 4.56 -6.20 -5.15
CA ASP A 108 5.09 -6.26 -3.79
C ASP A 108 6.47 -5.57 -3.70
N GLU A 109 7.37 -5.83 -4.64
CA GLU A 109 8.68 -5.18 -4.72
C GLU A 109 8.54 -3.65 -4.84
N ARG A 110 7.68 -3.18 -5.74
CA ARG A 110 7.40 -1.75 -5.90
C ARG A 110 6.79 -1.14 -4.64
N SER A 111 5.90 -1.86 -3.98
CA SER A 111 5.29 -1.44 -2.72
C SER A 111 6.35 -1.29 -1.63
N GLN A 112 7.24 -2.28 -1.49
CA GLN A 112 8.31 -2.27 -0.50
C GLN A 112 9.30 -1.12 -0.75
N LEU A 113 9.78 -0.95 -1.99
CA LEU A 113 10.69 0.14 -2.35
C LEU A 113 10.08 1.51 -2.05
N ARG A 114 8.78 1.69 -2.34
CA ARG A 114 8.07 2.91 -1.99
C ARG A 114 8.03 3.12 -0.47
N LEU A 115 7.66 2.10 0.30
CA LEU A 115 7.62 2.17 1.76
C LEU A 115 8.99 2.54 2.32
N ASP A 116 10.07 1.94 1.82
CA ASP A 116 11.44 2.23 2.26
C ASP A 116 11.81 3.70 2.01
N ARG A 117 11.48 4.26 0.83
CA ARG A 117 11.72 5.69 0.51
C ARG A 117 10.97 6.61 1.47
N VAL A 118 9.68 6.36 1.68
CA VAL A 118 8.84 7.18 2.57
C VAL A 118 9.33 7.04 4.01
N GLN A 119 9.66 5.83 4.46
CA GLN A 119 10.18 5.57 5.79
C GLN A 119 11.51 6.28 6.03
N GLN A 120 12.41 6.28 5.04
CA GLN A 120 13.68 7.00 5.11
C GLN A 120 13.44 8.51 5.24
N ALA A 121 12.51 9.08 4.46
CA ALA A 121 12.17 10.49 4.53
C ALA A 121 11.66 10.90 5.94
N PHE A 122 10.81 10.08 6.55
CA PHE A 122 10.34 10.34 7.92
C PHE A 122 11.37 10.02 8.99
N THR A 123 12.29 9.09 8.76
CA THR A 123 13.32 8.75 9.75
C THR A 123 14.17 9.98 10.08
N GLU A 124 14.54 10.78 9.08
CA GLU A 124 15.31 12.01 9.32
C GLU A 124 14.50 13.04 10.12
N HIS A 125 13.24 13.27 9.74
CA HIS A 125 12.32 14.13 10.49
C HIS A 125 12.19 13.68 11.96
N TYR A 126 12.07 12.37 12.20
CA TYR A 126 11.95 11.82 13.55
C TYR A 126 13.23 11.97 14.36
N ARG A 127 14.41 11.85 13.76
CA ARG A 127 15.69 12.07 14.47
C ARG A 127 15.81 13.49 15.01
N THR A 128 15.28 14.48 14.29
CA THR A 128 15.40 15.90 14.67
C THR A 128 14.26 16.38 15.55
N GLU A 129 13.01 16.03 15.20
CA GLU A 129 11.82 16.60 15.83
C GLU A 129 11.15 15.66 16.85
N HIS A 130 11.34 14.35 16.74
CA HIS A 130 10.67 13.33 17.57
C HIS A 130 11.60 12.18 18.01
N PRO A 131 12.80 12.46 18.54
CA PRO A 131 13.81 11.43 18.80
C PRO A 131 13.32 10.34 19.77
N GLU A 132 12.55 10.73 20.79
CA GLU A 132 12.00 9.80 21.80
C GLU A 132 10.99 8.82 21.18
N ALA A 133 10.18 9.30 20.25
CA ALA A 133 9.23 8.43 19.54
C ALA A 133 9.91 7.51 18.53
N LEU A 134 11.04 7.92 17.96
CA LEU A 134 11.84 7.06 17.08
C LEU A 134 12.41 5.87 17.87
N GLU A 135 12.91 6.14 19.07
CA GLU A 135 13.42 5.12 19.99
C GLU A 135 12.31 4.16 20.43
N GLU A 136 11.12 4.67 20.78
CA GLU A 136 9.99 3.85 21.20
C GLU A 136 9.49 2.92 20.09
N ILE A 137 9.39 3.42 18.85
CA ILE A 137 8.80 2.67 17.74
C ILE A 137 9.82 1.70 17.11
N HIS A 138 11.07 2.13 16.93
CA HIS A 138 12.08 1.37 16.16
C HIS A 138 13.27 0.88 17.00
N GLY A 139 13.31 1.15 18.31
CA GLY A 139 14.41 0.73 19.19
C GLY A 139 15.77 1.31 18.80
N THR A 140 15.80 2.36 17.97
CA THR A 140 17.03 2.94 17.44
C THR A 140 17.44 4.12 18.32
N PRO A 141 18.51 4.02 19.15
CA PRO A 141 18.94 5.12 20.01
C PRO A 141 19.33 6.36 19.18
N SER A 142 18.84 7.52 19.60
CA SER A 142 19.19 8.81 19.05
C SER A 142 20.69 9.05 19.24
N PRO A 143 21.45 9.43 18.19
CA PRO A 143 22.86 9.78 18.34
C PRO A 143 23.10 11.06 19.14
N ALA A 144 22.04 11.74 19.60
CA ALA A 144 22.12 13.02 20.30
C ALA A 144 22.46 12.94 21.82
N ALA A 145 22.90 11.79 22.32
CA ALA A 145 23.38 11.66 23.70
C ALA A 145 24.91 11.52 23.76
N ARG A 146 25.65 12.62 23.52
CA ARG A 146 27.02 12.83 24.04
C ARG A 146 27.27 14.30 24.34
#